data_AF-A0AAJ7L697-F1
#
_entry.id   AF-A0AAJ7L697-F1
#
_cell.length_a   1.000
_cell.length_b   1.000
_cell.length_c   1.000
_cell.angle_alpha   90.00
_cell.angle_beta   90.00
_cell.angle_gamma   90.00
#
_symmetry.space_group_name_H-M   'P 1'
#
loop_
_entity.id
_entity.type
_entity.pdbx_description
1 polymer ?
#
loop_
_entity_poly.entity_id
_entity_poly.type
_entity_poly.pdbx_seq_one_letter_code
_entity_poly.pdbx_strand_id
1 'polypeptide(L)'
;MNGETDMNAHDPPASTKLWGRILPTLILFAVSSIGYFSSHRRSELGAETRGLLKIIPILFLASFCIFEGRSRSKYRYYVTAGLLASCAGDYFLVWSDEDNFMRGMGAFALAHQLYILAFGFKSLSPVLMISAAISGSSVAMILLPHLKGVLAYGVPCYIVLISCMVWRASARVHPPCEWPSVVGALGALVFAVSDLNLALNAFYFEMPYEGHHTVTMVFYYIGQLCIALSVSDHERLV
;
A
#
# COMPACT_ATOMS: atom_id res chain seq x y z
N MET A 1 5.86 -62.18 9.44
CA MET A 1 6.57 -61.09 10.14
C MET A 1 6.63 -59.92 9.19
N ASN A 2 6.21 -58.77 9.71
CA ASN A 2 5.89 -57.54 9.01
C ASN A 2 7.06 -56.99 8.19
N GLY A 3 6.77 -56.53 6.99
CA GLY A 3 7.58 -55.56 6.26
C GLY A 3 6.65 -54.46 5.79
N GLU A 4 6.41 -53.47 6.65
CA GLU A 4 5.76 -52.21 6.30
C GLU A 4 6.51 -51.59 5.11
N THR A 5 5.90 -51.63 3.94
CA THR A 5 6.30 -50.80 2.81
C THR A 5 6.07 -49.35 3.22
N ASP A 6 7.16 -48.62 3.42
CA ASP A 6 7.20 -47.17 3.57
C ASP A 6 6.20 -46.51 2.62
N MET A 7 5.12 -45.97 3.19
CA MET A 7 4.30 -44.98 2.52
C MET A 7 5.19 -43.76 2.31
N ASN A 8 5.77 -43.64 1.12
CA ASN A 8 6.34 -42.39 0.62
C ASN A 8 5.24 -41.32 0.64
N ALA A 9 5.10 -40.62 1.77
CA ALA A 9 4.40 -39.35 1.83
C ALA A 9 5.18 -38.41 0.91
N HIS A 10 4.71 -38.28 -0.33
CA HIS A 10 5.33 -37.45 -1.35
C HIS A 10 5.22 -36.00 -0.86
N ASP A 11 6.27 -35.53 -0.21
CA ASP A 11 6.31 -34.24 0.43
C ASP A 11 6.09 -33.18 -0.67
N PRO A 12 5.05 -32.34 -0.60
CA PRO A 12 4.66 -31.51 -1.73
C PRO A 12 5.78 -30.55 -2.12
N PRO A 13 5.94 -30.22 -3.42
CA PRO A 13 7.00 -29.33 -3.88
C PRO A 13 6.98 -27.99 -3.12
N ALA A 14 8.14 -27.35 -2.97
CA ALA A 14 8.26 -26.11 -2.21
C ALA A 14 7.31 -25.00 -2.71
N SER A 15 7.00 -25.00 -4.00
CA SER A 15 6.02 -24.11 -4.63
C SER A 15 4.58 -24.33 -4.14
N THR A 16 4.11 -25.58 -4.04
CA THR A 16 2.76 -25.88 -3.53
C THR A 16 2.64 -25.59 -2.04
N LYS A 17 3.71 -25.84 -1.27
CA LYS A 17 3.78 -25.44 0.15
C LYS A 17 3.74 -23.92 0.33
N LEU A 18 4.36 -23.14 -0.58
CA LEU A 18 4.31 -21.68 -0.57
C LEU A 18 2.91 -21.16 -0.92
N TRP A 19 2.33 -21.60 -2.04
CA TRP A 19 0.98 -21.20 -2.46
C TRP A 19 -0.07 -21.56 -1.41
N GLY A 20 0.04 -22.73 -0.76
CA GLY A 20 -0.83 -23.12 0.34
C GLY A 20 -0.76 -22.18 1.57
N ARG A 21 0.37 -21.48 1.76
CA ARG A 21 0.54 -20.50 2.86
C ARG A 21 0.04 -19.11 2.51
N ILE A 22 0.27 -18.66 1.27
CA ILE A 22 -0.07 -17.28 0.86
C ILE A 22 -1.49 -17.12 0.32
N LEU A 23 -2.00 -18.13 -0.38
CA LEU A 23 -3.30 -18.05 -1.04
C LEU A 23 -4.44 -17.75 -0.04
N PRO A 24 -4.49 -18.34 1.17
CA PRO A 24 -5.50 -17.98 2.15
C PRO A 24 -5.50 -16.49 2.51
N THR A 25 -4.31 -15.89 2.72
CA THR A 25 -4.21 -14.46 3.06
C THR A 25 -4.67 -13.55 1.92
N LEU A 26 -4.40 -13.90 0.66
CA LEU A 26 -4.86 -13.15 -0.51
C LEU A 26 -6.38 -13.27 -0.71
N ILE A 27 -6.95 -14.45 -0.47
CA ILE A 27 -8.41 -14.66 -0.47
C ILE A 27 -9.05 -13.82 0.63
N LEU A 28 -8.51 -13.83 1.85
CA LEU A 28 -9.02 -13.05 2.96
C LEU A 28 -8.93 -11.54 2.70
N PHE A 29 -7.84 -11.07 2.08
CA PHE A 29 -7.74 -9.69 1.59
C PHE A 29 -8.86 -9.35 0.59
N ALA A 30 -9.10 -10.21 -0.40
CA ALA A 30 -10.14 -9.98 -1.40
C ALA A 30 -11.56 -9.96 -0.77
N VAL A 31 -11.87 -10.94 0.07
CA VAL A 31 -13.17 -11.06 0.75
C VAL A 31 -13.40 -9.88 1.68
N SER A 32 -12.41 -9.49 2.49
CA SER A 32 -12.53 -8.34 3.38
C SER A 32 -12.64 -7.01 2.62
N SER A 33 -11.96 -6.87 1.49
CA SER A 33 -12.10 -5.68 0.62
C SER A 33 -13.52 -5.57 0.05
N ILE A 34 -14.08 -6.67 -0.44
CA ILE A 34 -15.47 -6.73 -0.93
C ILE A 34 -16.46 -6.45 0.22
N GLY A 35 -16.19 -7.00 1.41
CA GLY A 35 -16.96 -6.75 2.62
C GLY A 35 -16.95 -5.27 3.02
N TYR A 36 -15.80 -4.60 2.93
CA TYR A 36 -15.68 -3.16 3.15
C TYR A 36 -16.53 -2.35 2.16
N PHE A 37 -16.43 -2.59 0.85
CA PHE A 37 -17.24 -1.85 -0.13
C PHE A 37 -18.75 -2.13 0.00
N SER A 38 -19.12 -3.35 0.38
CA SER A 38 -20.52 -3.73 0.58
C SER A 38 -21.13 -3.10 1.84
N SER A 39 -20.31 -2.95 2.89
CA SER A 39 -20.71 -2.35 4.16
C SER A 39 -20.66 -0.81 4.13
N HIS A 40 -19.71 -0.21 3.41
CA HIS A 40 -19.59 1.24 3.29
C HIS A 40 -20.82 1.89 2.64
N ARG A 41 -21.53 1.16 1.76
CA ARG A 41 -22.80 1.59 1.18
C ARG A 41 -23.98 1.62 2.18
N ARG A 42 -23.80 1.10 3.39
CA ARG A 42 -24.81 1.11 4.45
C ARG A 42 -24.55 2.32 5.35
N SER A 43 -25.47 3.28 5.33
CA SER A 43 -25.40 4.52 6.12
C SER A 43 -25.51 4.31 7.63
N GLU A 44 -25.93 3.12 8.08
CA GLU A 44 -26.21 2.79 9.49
C GLU A 44 -24.95 2.47 10.32
N LEU A 45 -23.79 2.30 9.69
CA LEU A 45 -22.56 1.92 10.40
C LEU A 45 -21.87 3.13 11.03
N GLY A 46 -21.58 3.02 12.33
CA GLY A 46 -20.77 4.00 13.06
C GLY A 46 -19.36 4.15 12.46
N ALA A 47 -18.72 5.30 12.73
CA ALA A 47 -17.36 5.60 12.26
C ALA A 47 -16.35 4.53 12.71
N GLU A 48 -16.42 4.07 13.96
CA GLU A 48 -15.51 3.03 14.47
C GLU A 48 -15.58 1.74 13.67
N THR A 49 -16.79 1.22 13.43
CA THR A 49 -16.99 -0.01 12.65
C THR A 49 -16.49 0.15 11.22
N ARG A 50 -16.74 1.30 10.58
CA ARG A 50 -16.22 1.59 9.23
C ARG A 50 -14.69 1.64 9.22
N GLY A 51 -14.07 2.21 10.25
CA GLY A 51 -12.61 2.21 10.42
C GLY A 51 -12.04 0.82 10.57
N LEU A 52 -12.64 -0.01 11.42
CA LEU A 52 -12.21 -1.41 11.58
C LEU A 52 -12.34 -2.21 10.28
N LEU A 53 -13.46 -2.06 9.56
CA LEU A 53 -13.65 -2.72 8.27
C LEU A 53 -12.65 -2.26 7.21
N LYS A 54 -12.20 -1.01 7.28
CA LYS A 54 -11.21 -0.43 6.37
C LYS A 54 -9.80 -0.99 6.59
N ILE A 55 -9.42 -1.29 7.84
CA ILE A 55 -8.05 -1.78 8.16
C ILE A 55 -7.88 -3.30 7.95
N ILE A 56 -8.97 -4.09 8.02
CA ILE A 56 -8.89 -5.56 7.93
C ILE A 56 -8.18 -6.05 6.65
N PRO A 57 -8.47 -5.54 5.44
CA PRO A 57 -7.73 -5.94 4.24
C PRO A 57 -6.22 -5.73 4.37
N ILE A 58 -5.80 -4.59 4.93
CA ILE A 58 -4.40 -4.25 5.10
C ILE A 58 -3.72 -5.16 6.15
N LEU A 59 -4.43 -5.56 7.21
CA LEU A 59 -3.93 -6.54 8.18
C LEU A 59 -3.69 -7.92 7.53
N PHE A 60 -4.51 -8.33 6.57
CA PHE A 60 -4.26 -9.55 5.81
C PHE A 60 -3.04 -9.43 4.90
N LEU A 61 -2.80 -8.27 4.28
CA LEU A 61 -1.57 -8.02 3.52
C LEU A 61 -0.32 -7.99 4.42
N ALA A 62 -0.42 -7.41 5.61
CA ALA A 62 0.67 -7.43 6.60
C ALA A 62 0.96 -8.86 7.05
N SER A 63 -0.08 -9.65 7.30
CA SER A 63 0.04 -11.08 7.64
C SER A 63 0.68 -11.87 6.50
N PHE A 64 0.26 -11.64 5.26
CA PHE A 64 0.89 -12.22 4.05
C PHE A 64 2.40 -11.95 4.06
N CYS A 65 2.82 -10.70 4.27
CA CYS A 65 4.24 -10.34 4.31
C CYS A 65 4.99 -11.11 5.41
N ILE A 66 4.41 -11.26 6.61
CA ILE A 66 5.01 -11.99 7.74
C ILE A 66 5.19 -13.47 7.42
N PHE A 67 4.18 -14.08 6.79
CA PHE A 67 4.20 -15.49 6.45
C PHE A 67 5.00 -15.81 5.19
N GLU A 68 5.35 -14.81 4.38
CA GLU A 68 6.20 -14.98 3.21
C GLU A 68 7.63 -15.36 3.63
N GLY A 69 7.91 -16.67 3.50
CA GLY A 69 9.09 -17.31 4.04
C GLY A 69 10.38 -16.88 3.34
N ARG A 70 11.35 -16.39 4.12
CA ARG A 70 12.81 -16.38 3.86
C ARG A 70 13.42 -15.44 2.80
N SER A 71 12.72 -14.45 2.23
CA SER A 71 13.39 -13.39 1.43
C SER A 71 13.50 -12.04 2.17
N ARG A 72 14.60 -11.31 1.90
CA ARG A 72 15.02 -9.95 2.32
C ARG A 72 14.40 -9.43 3.65
N SER A 73 14.95 -9.85 4.79
CA SER A 73 14.42 -9.54 6.14
C SER A 73 14.13 -8.05 6.39
N LYS A 74 15.03 -7.15 5.96
CA LYS A 74 14.86 -5.70 6.11
C LYS A 74 13.74 -5.15 5.21
N TYR A 75 13.68 -5.60 3.96
CA TYR A 75 12.65 -5.17 3.00
C TYR A 75 11.26 -5.52 3.51
N ARG A 76 11.07 -6.80 3.86
CA ARG A 76 9.84 -7.30 4.45
C ARG A 76 9.46 -6.51 5.70
N TYR A 77 10.41 -6.31 6.63
CA TYR A 77 10.15 -5.57 7.86
C TYR A 77 9.58 -4.18 7.58
N TYR A 78 10.25 -3.40 6.70
CA TYR A 78 9.80 -2.05 6.38
C TYR A 78 8.46 -2.04 5.64
N VAL A 79 8.22 -2.98 4.70
CA VAL A 79 6.92 -3.10 4.03
C VAL A 79 5.81 -3.45 5.02
N THR A 80 6.02 -4.45 5.90
CA THR A 80 5.04 -4.82 6.93
C THR A 80 4.78 -3.67 7.89
N ALA A 81 5.83 -2.97 8.36
CA ALA A 81 5.67 -1.81 9.22
C ALA A 81 4.90 -0.67 8.52
N GLY A 82 5.16 -0.44 7.22
CA GLY A 82 4.43 0.53 6.42
C GLY A 82 2.95 0.19 6.26
N LEU A 83 2.62 -1.09 6.06
CA LEU A 83 1.22 -1.57 6.04
C LEU A 83 0.53 -1.33 7.38
N LEU A 84 1.20 -1.62 8.50
CA LEU A 84 0.65 -1.37 9.83
C LEU A 84 0.48 0.12 10.14
N ALA A 85 1.42 0.97 9.71
CA ALA A 85 1.28 2.42 9.79
C ALA A 85 0.10 2.92 8.91
N SER A 86 -0.11 2.29 7.75
CA SER A 86 -1.25 2.57 6.88
C SER A 86 -2.58 2.22 7.54
N CYS A 87 -2.66 1.13 8.34
CA CYS A 87 -3.85 0.83 9.15
C CYS A 87 -4.19 1.98 10.11
N ALA A 88 -3.19 2.57 10.77
CA ALA A 88 -3.42 3.71 11.65
C ALA A 88 -3.93 4.93 10.85
N GLY A 89 -3.37 5.17 9.66
CA GLY A 89 -3.84 6.21 8.75
C GLY A 89 -5.30 6.00 8.33
N ASP A 90 -5.64 4.78 7.92
CA ASP A 90 -6.99 4.39 7.52
C ASP A 90 -8.01 4.58 8.64
N TYR A 91 -7.64 4.22 9.86
CA TYR A 91 -8.48 4.39 11.03
C TYR A 91 -8.78 5.88 11.27
N PHE A 92 -7.76 6.73 11.35
CA PHE A 92 -7.95 8.16 11.60
C PHE A 92 -8.70 8.87 10.46
N LEU A 93 -8.51 8.49 9.20
CA LEU A 93 -9.22 9.10 8.07
C LEU A 93 -10.71 8.75 7.97
N VAL A 94 -11.26 7.96 8.89
CA VAL A 94 -12.72 7.69 8.91
C VAL A 94 -13.50 8.86 9.52
N TRP A 95 -12.87 9.67 10.35
CA TRP A 95 -13.49 10.87 10.90
C TRP A 95 -13.26 12.08 9.99
N SER A 96 -14.28 12.92 9.88
CA SER A 96 -14.28 14.07 8.97
C SER A 96 -13.70 15.35 9.59
N ASP A 97 -13.09 15.27 10.77
CA ASP A 97 -12.46 16.43 11.42
C ASP A 97 -10.99 16.61 11.01
N GLU A 98 -10.54 17.87 11.06
CA GLU A 98 -9.20 18.27 10.62
C GLU A 98 -8.09 17.61 11.45
N ASP A 99 -8.30 17.42 12.76
CA ASP A 99 -7.32 16.81 13.66
C ASP A 99 -7.05 15.35 13.29
N ASN A 100 -8.12 14.57 13.06
CA ASN A 100 -8.01 13.19 12.62
C ASN A 100 -7.49 13.09 11.18
N PHE A 101 -7.83 14.04 10.30
CA PHE A 101 -7.21 14.11 8.98
C PHE A 101 -5.69 14.30 9.07
N MET A 102 -5.20 15.20 9.93
CA MET A 102 -3.77 15.41 10.16
C MET A 102 -3.08 14.18 10.78
N ARG A 103 -3.72 13.51 11.75
CA ARG A 103 -3.21 12.25 12.32
C ARG A 103 -3.12 11.14 11.27
N GLY A 104 -4.14 11.04 10.42
CA GLY A 104 -4.18 10.11 9.30
C GLY A 104 -3.06 10.37 8.30
N MET A 105 -2.89 11.63 7.88
CA MET A 105 -1.79 12.07 7.02
C MET A 105 -0.43 11.76 7.65
N GLY A 106 -0.24 12.01 8.95
CA GLY A 106 0.99 11.70 9.67
C GLY A 106 1.31 10.20 9.69
N ALA A 107 0.30 9.35 9.91
CA ALA A 107 0.46 7.90 9.88
C ALA A 107 0.79 7.37 8.47
N PHE A 108 0.16 7.90 7.43
CA PHE A 108 0.53 7.58 6.05
C PHE A 108 1.91 8.14 5.67
N ALA A 109 2.31 9.29 6.20
CA ALA A 109 3.66 9.81 6.01
C ALA A 109 4.70 8.85 6.58
N LEU A 110 4.45 8.29 7.78
CA LEU A 110 5.29 7.23 8.33
C LEU A 110 5.31 5.99 7.43
N ALA A 111 4.17 5.58 6.89
CA ALA A 111 4.10 4.46 5.94
C ALA A 111 4.97 4.71 4.70
N HIS A 112 4.87 5.90 4.09
CA HIS A 112 5.67 6.29 2.93
C HIS A 112 7.17 6.31 3.23
N GLN A 113 7.58 6.80 4.41
CA GLN A 113 8.97 6.75 4.85
C GLN A 113 9.46 5.30 4.98
N LEU A 114 8.66 4.41 5.57
CA LEU A 114 8.99 3.00 5.70
C LEU A 114 9.11 2.34 4.31
N TYR A 115 8.22 2.65 3.37
CA TYR A 115 8.33 2.18 1.99
C TYR A 115 9.58 2.72 1.29
N ILE A 116 9.93 3.99 1.46
CA ILE A 116 11.19 4.58 0.98
C ILE A 116 12.39 3.80 1.53
N LEU A 117 12.40 3.49 2.83
CA LEU A 117 13.46 2.70 3.46
C LEU A 117 13.51 1.25 2.93
N ALA A 118 12.35 0.65 2.64
CA ALA A 118 12.27 -0.65 1.99
C ALA A 118 12.89 -0.61 0.59
N PHE A 119 12.49 0.35 -0.24
CA PHE A 119 12.98 0.50 -1.60
C PHE A 119 14.48 0.88 -1.64
N GLY A 120 14.96 1.58 -0.62
CA GLY A 120 16.38 1.90 -0.43
C GLY A 120 16.93 2.87 -1.47
N PHE A 121 18.24 3.14 -1.41
CA PHE A 121 18.91 4.21 -2.15
C PHE A 121 20.04 3.75 -3.08
N LYS A 122 20.13 2.45 -3.37
CA LYS A 122 21.24 1.89 -4.17
C LYS A 122 21.29 2.41 -5.60
N SER A 123 20.14 2.47 -6.29
CA SER A 123 20.02 3.02 -7.64
C SER A 123 19.28 4.35 -7.57
N LEU A 124 19.95 5.46 -7.91
CA LEU A 124 19.34 6.78 -7.76
C LEU A 124 18.55 7.23 -8.99
N SER A 125 18.92 6.90 -10.22
CA SER A 125 18.25 7.35 -11.46
C SER A 125 17.74 8.82 -11.41
N PRO A 126 18.60 9.82 -11.67
CA PRO A 126 18.23 11.24 -11.63
C PRO A 126 17.05 11.60 -12.54
N VAL A 127 16.90 10.91 -13.68
CA VAL A 127 15.78 11.12 -14.61
C VAL A 127 14.45 10.81 -13.92
N LEU A 128 14.36 9.70 -13.20
CA LEU A 128 13.14 9.32 -12.47
C LEU A 128 12.89 10.23 -11.26
N MET A 129 13.95 10.76 -10.65
CA MET A 129 13.84 11.75 -9.58
C MET A 129 13.20 13.04 -10.10
N ILE A 130 13.73 13.55 -11.22
CA ILE A 130 13.23 14.76 -11.87
C ILE A 130 11.79 14.55 -12.34
N SER A 131 11.45 13.40 -12.94
CA SER A 131 10.07 13.13 -13.37
C SER A 131 9.11 13.11 -12.19
N ALA A 132 9.47 12.45 -11.08
CA ALA A 132 8.64 12.41 -9.87
C ALA A 132 8.50 13.79 -9.20
N ALA A 133 9.56 14.61 -9.23
CA ALA A 133 9.55 15.98 -8.73
C ALA A 133 8.66 16.89 -9.57
N ILE A 134 8.71 16.78 -10.91
CA ILE A 134 7.83 17.52 -11.82
C ILE A 134 6.37 17.12 -11.58
N SER A 135 6.06 15.82 -11.54
CA SER A 135 4.71 15.34 -11.25
C SER A 135 4.19 15.84 -9.91
N GLY A 136 4.99 15.74 -8.84
CA GLY A 136 4.62 16.24 -7.51
C GLY A 136 4.42 17.76 -7.49
N SER A 137 5.30 18.52 -8.15
CA SER A 137 5.19 19.97 -8.24
C SER A 137 3.93 20.40 -8.97
N SER A 138 3.56 19.70 -10.06
CA SER A 138 2.30 19.93 -10.78
C SER A 138 1.09 19.72 -9.88
N VAL A 139 1.07 18.66 -9.08
CA VAL A 139 -0.01 18.41 -8.10
C VAL A 139 -0.03 19.51 -7.04
N ALA A 140 1.12 19.89 -6.50
CA ALA A 140 1.21 20.95 -5.49
C ALA A 140 0.69 22.29 -6.03
N MET A 141 1.02 22.67 -7.27
CA MET A 141 0.52 23.90 -7.90
C MET A 141 -1.00 23.94 -8.03
N ILE A 142 -1.64 22.79 -8.26
CA ILE A 142 -3.11 22.68 -8.33
C ILE A 142 -3.73 22.83 -6.93
N LEU A 143 -3.14 22.20 -5.91
CA LEU A 143 -3.73 22.14 -4.58
C LEU A 143 -3.45 23.38 -3.72
N LEU A 144 -2.25 23.98 -3.80
CA LEU A 144 -1.80 25.09 -2.94
C LEU A 144 -2.81 26.26 -2.82
N PRO A 145 -3.47 26.73 -3.88
CA PRO A 145 -4.45 27.82 -3.78
C PRO A 145 -5.65 27.50 -2.88
N HIS A 146 -5.93 26.22 -2.66
CA HIS A 146 -7.10 25.73 -1.93
C HIS A 146 -6.77 25.35 -0.47
N LEU A 147 -5.49 25.32 -0.10
CA LEU A 147 -5.05 24.92 1.23
C LEU A 147 -5.06 26.11 2.19
N LYS A 148 -5.41 25.85 3.46
CA LYS A 148 -5.48 26.84 4.53
C LYS A 148 -4.73 26.34 5.77
N GLY A 149 -4.31 27.28 6.62
CA GLY A 149 -3.70 26.97 7.91
C GLY A 149 -2.45 26.08 7.80
N VAL A 150 -2.34 25.10 8.70
CA VAL A 150 -1.20 24.17 8.76
C VAL A 150 -1.09 23.27 7.53
N LEU A 151 -2.22 22.96 6.87
CA LEU A 151 -2.27 22.11 5.69
C LEU A 151 -1.58 22.74 4.47
N ALA A 152 -1.48 24.07 4.41
CA ALA A 152 -0.72 24.79 3.37
C ALA A 152 0.78 24.45 3.37
N TYR A 153 1.32 23.97 4.50
CA TYR A 153 2.69 23.49 4.62
C TYR A 153 2.76 21.96 4.65
N GLY A 154 1.82 21.32 5.35
CA GLY A 154 1.79 19.86 5.51
C GLY A 154 1.61 19.12 4.17
N VAL A 155 0.68 19.57 3.33
CA VAL A 155 0.37 18.89 2.07
C VAL A 155 1.54 18.94 1.07
N PRO A 156 2.22 20.08 0.82
CA PRO A 156 3.43 20.09 0.00
C PRO A 156 4.54 19.17 0.50
N CYS A 157 4.80 19.15 1.82
CA CYS A 157 5.78 18.24 2.42
C CYS A 157 5.38 16.77 2.18
N TYR A 158 4.09 16.46 2.31
CA TYR A 158 3.55 15.13 2.05
C TYR A 158 3.65 14.72 0.58
N ILE A 159 3.41 15.64 -0.36
CA ILE A 159 3.59 15.42 -1.80
C ILE A 159 5.06 15.09 -2.11
N VAL A 160 6.02 15.83 -1.55
CA VAL A 160 7.46 15.54 -1.73
C VAL A 160 7.78 14.13 -1.25
N LEU A 161 7.20 13.71 -0.13
CA LEU A 161 7.40 12.38 0.42
C LEU A 161 6.85 11.27 -0.50
N ILE A 162 5.64 11.42 -1.04
CA ILE A 162 5.08 10.47 -2.01
C ILE A 162 5.90 10.44 -3.29
N SER A 163 6.28 11.60 -3.83
CA SER A 163 7.15 11.70 -5.01
C SER A 163 8.47 10.97 -4.77
N CYS A 164 9.05 11.09 -3.57
CA CYS A 164 10.24 10.35 -3.19
C CYS A 164 9.98 8.85 -3.16
N MET A 165 8.88 8.38 -2.56
CA MET A 165 8.50 6.97 -2.55
C MET A 165 8.38 6.40 -3.97
N VAL A 166 7.64 7.06 -4.85
CA VAL A 166 7.47 6.66 -6.25
C VAL A 166 8.82 6.57 -6.95
N TRP A 167 9.64 7.62 -6.81
CA TRP A 167 10.99 7.64 -7.36
C TRP A 167 11.84 6.46 -6.86
N ARG A 168 11.88 6.22 -5.54
CA ARG A 168 12.67 5.13 -4.96
C ARG A 168 12.18 3.77 -5.43
N ALA A 169 10.88 3.57 -5.53
CA ALA A 169 10.29 2.32 -6.00
C ALA A 169 10.68 2.05 -7.47
N SER A 170 10.50 3.04 -8.35
CA SER A 170 10.78 2.95 -9.79
C SER A 170 12.27 2.83 -10.11
N ALA A 171 13.16 3.47 -9.34
CA ALA A 171 14.60 3.42 -9.58
C ALA A 171 15.21 2.02 -9.38
N ARG A 172 14.47 1.08 -8.76
CA ARG A 172 14.84 -0.34 -8.63
C ARG A 172 14.52 -1.18 -9.87
N VAL A 173 13.75 -0.64 -10.82
CA VAL A 173 13.41 -1.37 -12.04
C VAL A 173 14.58 -1.19 -13.00
N HIS A 174 15.33 -2.26 -13.22
CA HIS A 174 16.44 -2.32 -14.16
C HIS A 174 16.36 -3.63 -14.95
N PRO A 175 16.87 -3.69 -16.20
CA PRO A 175 17.01 -4.94 -16.92
C PRO A 175 18.01 -5.90 -16.25
N PRO A 176 17.70 -7.21 -16.13
CA PRO A 176 16.41 -7.83 -16.43
C PRO A 176 15.35 -7.44 -15.39
N CYS A 177 14.14 -7.09 -15.86
CA CYS A 177 13.08 -6.59 -14.99
C CYS A 177 12.55 -7.68 -14.04
N GLU A 178 13.07 -7.71 -12.81
CA GLU A 178 12.63 -8.65 -11.78
C GLU A 178 11.21 -8.31 -11.29
N TRP A 179 10.37 -9.33 -11.13
CA TRP A 179 8.98 -9.17 -10.63
C TRP A 179 8.86 -8.29 -9.38
N PRO A 180 9.65 -8.48 -8.30
CA PRO A 180 9.53 -7.68 -7.07
C PRO A 180 9.77 -6.18 -7.30
N SER A 181 10.69 -5.85 -8.22
CA SER A 181 11.02 -4.46 -8.54
C SER A 181 9.87 -3.78 -9.27
N VAL A 182 9.32 -4.45 -10.29
CA VAL A 182 8.24 -3.95 -11.16
C VAL A 182 6.95 -3.80 -10.37
N VAL A 183 6.53 -4.84 -9.64
CA VAL A 183 5.28 -4.81 -8.88
C VAL A 183 5.35 -3.81 -7.73
N GLY A 184 6.50 -3.63 -7.08
CA GLY A 184 6.66 -2.58 -6.07
C GLY A 184 6.61 -1.17 -6.66
N ALA A 185 7.18 -0.95 -7.85
CA ALA A 185 7.09 0.34 -8.55
C ALA A 185 5.64 0.64 -9.00
N LEU A 186 4.94 -0.35 -9.55
CA LEU A 186 3.53 -0.24 -9.89
C LEU A 186 2.70 0.09 -8.64
N GLY A 187 2.93 -0.61 -7.54
CA GLY A 187 2.22 -0.37 -6.28
C GLY A 187 2.40 1.06 -5.76
N ALA A 188 3.63 1.58 -5.77
CA ALA A 188 3.91 2.97 -5.37
C ALA A 188 3.20 4.00 -6.27
N LEU A 189 3.18 3.77 -7.59
CA LEU A 189 2.47 4.63 -8.54
C LEU A 189 0.95 4.61 -8.32
N VAL A 190 0.36 3.43 -8.17
CA VAL A 190 -1.08 3.26 -7.94
C VAL A 190 -1.49 3.87 -6.60
N PHE A 191 -0.65 3.74 -5.56
CA PHE A 191 -0.85 4.42 -4.28
C PHE A 191 -0.83 5.94 -4.45
N ALA A 192 0.16 6.49 -5.16
CA ALA A 192 0.23 7.93 -5.41
C ALA A 192 -1.03 8.47 -6.15
N VAL A 193 -1.62 7.69 -7.05
CA VAL A 193 -2.90 8.02 -7.70
C VAL A 193 -4.06 8.00 -6.70
N SER A 194 -4.08 7.06 -5.75
CA SER A 194 -5.05 7.04 -4.66
C SER A 194 -4.97 8.33 -3.82
N ASP A 195 -3.76 8.71 -3.40
CA ASP A 195 -3.53 9.91 -2.59
C ASP A 195 -3.85 11.19 -3.37
N LEU A 196 -3.58 11.23 -4.67
CA LEU A 196 -4.00 12.34 -5.53
C LEU A 196 -5.53 12.45 -5.54
N ASN A 197 -6.25 11.35 -5.73
CA ASN A 197 -7.72 11.38 -5.75
C ASN A 197 -8.29 11.77 -4.37
N LEU A 198 -7.68 11.30 -3.28
CA LEU A 198 -8.02 11.72 -1.92
C LEU A 198 -7.81 13.23 -1.73
N ALA A 199 -6.66 13.76 -2.15
CA ALA A 199 -6.33 15.18 -2.01
C ALA A 199 -7.24 16.08 -2.86
N LEU A 200 -7.56 15.67 -4.09
CA LEU A 200 -8.50 16.39 -4.95
C LEU A 200 -9.90 16.43 -4.32
N ASN A 201 -10.39 15.31 -3.79
CA ASN A 201 -11.68 15.27 -3.11
C ASN A 201 -11.69 16.05 -1.80
N ALA A 202 -10.57 16.13 -1.09
CA ALA A 202 -10.47 16.85 0.18
C ALA A 202 -10.31 18.36 0.02
N PHE A 203 -9.62 18.82 -1.03
CA PHE A 203 -9.19 20.23 -1.14
C PHE A 203 -9.64 20.94 -2.41
N TYR A 204 -9.84 20.22 -3.52
CA TYR A 204 -10.12 20.85 -4.80
C TYR A 204 -11.63 20.88 -5.11
N PHE A 205 -12.36 19.80 -4.85
CA PHE A 205 -13.78 19.72 -5.14
C PHE A 205 -14.64 20.26 -3.98
N GLU A 206 -15.59 21.14 -4.29
CA GLU A 206 -16.49 21.77 -3.31
C GLU A 206 -17.59 20.83 -2.78
N MET A 207 -17.99 19.83 -3.57
CA MET A 207 -18.91 18.78 -3.16
C MET A 207 -18.26 17.40 -3.28
N PRO A 208 -18.10 16.66 -2.17
CA PRO A 208 -17.57 15.31 -2.22
C PRO A 208 -18.52 14.39 -3.00
N TYR A 209 -18.10 13.96 -4.18
CA TYR A 209 -18.81 12.93 -4.93
C TYR A 209 -18.42 11.54 -4.38
N GLU A 210 -19.40 10.72 -3.97
CA GLU A 210 -19.15 9.40 -3.37
C GLU A 210 -18.28 8.48 -4.23
N GLY A 211 -18.27 8.69 -5.55
CA GLY A 211 -17.39 7.94 -6.45
C GLY A 211 -15.91 8.19 -6.19
N HIS A 212 -15.50 9.38 -5.70
CA HIS A 212 -14.09 9.62 -5.35
C HIS A 212 -13.64 8.71 -4.21
N HIS A 213 -14.46 8.50 -3.18
CA HIS A 213 -14.09 7.59 -2.09
C HIS A 213 -13.87 6.16 -2.60
N THR A 214 -14.78 5.68 -3.45
CA THR A 214 -14.66 4.34 -4.05
C THR A 214 -13.39 4.22 -4.90
N VAL A 215 -13.13 5.19 -5.76
CA VAL A 215 -11.93 5.22 -6.61
C VAL A 215 -10.67 5.27 -5.75
N THR A 216 -10.60 6.16 -4.76
CA THR A 216 -9.47 6.24 -3.81
C THR A 216 -9.20 4.87 -3.19
N MET A 217 -10.23 4.21 -2.66
CA MET A 217 -10.07 2.93 -1.97
C MET A 217 -9.67 1.78 -2.91
N VAL A 218 -10.15 1.76 -4.15
CA VAL A 218 -9.74 0.76 -5.14
C VAL A 218 -8.26 0.91 -5.47
N PHE A 219 -7.81 2.11 -5.82
CA PHE A 219 -6.39 2.37 -6.09
C PHE A 219 -5.54 2.10 -4.85
N TYR A 220 -6.02 2.47 -3.66
CA TYR A 220 -5.32 2.23 -2.40
C TYR A 220 -5.07 0.74 -2.16
N TYR A 221 -6.14 -0.08 -2.20
CA TYR A 221 -6.01 -1.53 -1.95
C TYR A 221 -5.19 -2.23 -3.03
N ILE A 222 -5.30 -1.84 -4.30
CA ILE A 222 -4.45 -2.38 -5.37
C ILE A 222 -2.98 -1.98 -5.15
N GLY A 223 -2.72 -0.71 -4.82
CA GLY A 223 -1.38 -0.20 -4.55
C GLY A 223 -0.71 -0.94 -3.39
N GLN A 224 -1.44 -1.11 -2.28
CA GLN A 224 -0.98 -1.86 -1.10
C GLN A 224 -0.77 -3.34 -1.42
N LEU A 225 -1.65 -3.97 -2.19
CA LEU A 225 -1.48 -5.35 -2.64
C LEU A 225 -0.20 -5.49 -3.46
N CYS A 226 0.04 -4.61 -4.43
CA CYS A 226 1.27 -4.62 -5.23
C CYS A 226 2.53 -4.41 -4.36
N ILE A 227 2.49 -3.46 -3.41
CA ILE A 227 3.61 -3.27 -2.47
C ILE A 227 3.82 -4.54 -1.62
N ALA A 228 2.77 -5.19 -1.14
CA ALA A 228 2.88 -6.44 -0.39
C ALA A 228 3.45 -7.58 -1.24
N LEU A 229 2.92 -7.80 -2.46
CA LEU A 229 3.40 -8.81 -3.40
C LEU A 229 4.86 -8.59 -3.82
N SER A 230 5.38 -7.36 -3.73
CA SER A 230 6.79 -7.08 -3.98
C SER A 230 7.75 -7.69 -2.95
N VAL A 231 7.22 -8.25 -1.84
CA VAL A 231 8.00 -9.01 -0.86
C VAL A 231 8.30 -10.44 -1.37
N SER A 232 7.44 -10.98 -2.23
CA SER A 232 7.58 -12.33 -2.78
C SER A 232 8.68 -12.41 -3.82
N ASP A 233 9.60 -13.34 -3.62
CA ASP A 233 10.71 -13.60 -4.53
C ASP A 233 10.32 -14.72 -5.52
N HIS A 234 9.71 -14.34 -6.64
CA HIS A 234 9.20 -15.30 -7.63
C HIS A 234 10.30 -15.99 -8.46
N GLU A 235 11.58 -15.63 -8.30
CA GLU A 235 12.69 -16.22 -9.07
C GLU A 235 13.08 -17.65 -8.66
N ARG A 236 12.41 -18.25 -7.67
CA ARG A 236 12.68 -19.64 -7.23
C ARG A 236 11.54 -20.63 -7.50
N LEU A 237 10.55 -20.23 -8.30
CA LEU A 237 9.36 -21.03 -8.59
C LEU A 237 9.25 -21.48 -10.05
N VAL A 238 10.29 -21.27 -10.86
CA VAL A 238 10.42 -21.79 -12.22
C VAL A 238 11.70 -22.61 -12.33
#